data_AF-A0A1I1QII5-F1
#
_entry.id   AF-A0A1I1QII5-F1
#
_cell.length_a   1.000
_cell.length_b   1.000
_cell.length_c   1.000
_cell.angle_alpha   90.00
_cell.angle_beta   90.00
_cell.angle_gamma   90.00
#
_symmetry.space_group_name_H-M   'P 1'
#
loop_
_entity.id
_entity.type
_entity.pdbx_description
1 polymer ?
#
loop_
_entity_poly.entity_id
_entity_poly.type
_entity_poly.pdbx_seq_one_letter_code
_entity_poly.pdbx_strand_id
1 'polypeptide(L)'
;MSTDGVWRWNVDDVWQSYSSMYQEHSLSISATNDIMRYHHVSACLLFGGCAIEAFLNTRMRNVLEQEGKLEQSISNKIRYTALREKIEKWPRRISDAVIDEGDCEVILQFLELRNEVTHRKRRDHSLYKELDDAGTAAYIDAVQRAFVRVFDGVNECFPYWILGWNFVGMNNDDAYPSLLNNGQFKHALQNMGFDVPAWEYYAAEEWELSNMRGLDGLTSLKQEYYARAPDIEPVKKWAPRAPRLCKRWWDSEFIRAS
;
A
#
# COMPACT_ATOMS: atom_id res chain seq x y z
N MET A 1 -27.84 15.83 -14.11
CA MET A 1 -26.58 16.31 -14.72
C MET A 1 -25.96 17.30 -13.75
N SER A 2 -25.04 16.84 -12.91
CA SER A 2 -24.15 17.72 -12.13
C SER A 2 -22.84 17.85 -12.91
N THR A 3 -22.68 19.01 -13.53
CA THR A 3 -21.60 19.36 -14.46
C THR A 3 -20.38 19.92 -13.73
N ASP A 4 -19.79 19.14 -12.83
CA ASP A 4 -18.42 19.35 -12.34
C ASP A 4 -17.77 17.97 -12.09
N GLY A 5 -17.87 17.12 -13.11
CA GLY A 5 -17.28 15.79 -13.15
C GLY A 5 -15.77 15.86 -13.27
N VAL A 6 -15.09 16.27 -12.20
CA VAL A 6 -13.70 15.91 -11.99
C VAL A 6 -13.70 14.43 -11.61
N TRP A 7 -13.72 13.55 -12.61
CA TRP A 7 -13.32 12.16 -12.42
C TRP A 7 -11.81 12.16 -12.16
N ARG A 8 -11.41 12.42 -10.91
CA ARG A 8 -10.01 12.26 -10.50
C ARG A 8 -9.84 10.85 -9.99
N TRP A 9 -8.98 10.16 -10.70
CA TRP A 9 -8.56 8.77 -10.64
C TRP A 9 -8.03 8.29 -9.26
N ASN A 10 -8.19 9.07 -8.20
CA ASN A 10 -7.78 8.79 -6.82
C ASN A 10 -8.99 8.84 -5.89
N VAL A 11 -9.68 7.71 -5.72
CA VAL A 11 -10.71 7.60 -4.66
C VAL A 11 -10.06 7.31 -3.31
N ASP A 12 -8.85 6.74 -3.30
CA ASP A 12 -8.11 6.36 -2.10
C ASP A 12 -6.61 6.70 -2.22
N ASP A 13 -6.22 7.79 -1.54
CA ASP A 13 -4.83 8.27 -1.52
C ASP A 13 -3.88 7.32 -0.79
N VAL A 14 -4.38 6.51 0.15
CA VAL A 14 -3.58 5.53 0.89
C VAL A 14 -3.18 4.40 -0.03
N TRP A 15 -4.16 3.80 -0.70
CA TRP A 15 -3.94 2.75 -1.69
C TRP A 15 -2.99 3.22 -2.79
N GLN A 16 -3.24 4.41 -3.37
CA GLN A 16 -2.41 4.90 -4.46
C GLN A 16 -0.96 5.11 -4.00
N SER A 17 -0.75 5.82 -2.88
CA SER A 17 0.60 6.10 -2.38
C SER A 17 1.32 4.81 -2.00
N TYR A 18 0.65 3.88 -1.32
CA TYR A 18 1.25 2.61 -0.93
C TYR A 18 1.60 1.75 -2.17
N SER A 19 0.68 1.65 -3.12
CA SER A 19 0.89 0.88 -4.34
C SER A 19 2.01 1.48 -5.19
N SER A 20 2.15 2.81 -5.21
CA SER A 20 3.28 3.49 -5.86
C SER A 20 4.59 3.17 -5.16
N MET A 21 4.63 3.22 -3.82
CA MET A 21 5.82 2.83 -3.06
C MET A 21 6.28 1.42 -3.44
N TYR A 22 5.36 0.45 -3.45
CA TYR A 22 5.68 -0.95 -3.74
C TYR A 22 6.14 -1.15 -5.19
N GLN A 23 5.52 -0.45 -6.14
CA GLN A 23 5.88 -0.49 -7.55
C GLN A 23 7.27 0.09 -7.79
N GLU A 24 7.58 1.25 -7.20
CA GLU A 24 8.88 1.89 -7.34
C GLU A 24 10.00 1.03 -6.73
N HIS A 25 9.74 0.37 -5.60
CA HIS A 25 10.65 -0.65 -5.08
C HIS A 25 10.90 -1.77 -6.10
N SER A 26 9.83 -2.34 -6.67
CA SER A 26 9.93 -3.41 -7.67
C SER A 26 10.73 -2.96 -8.91
N LEU A 27 10.50 -1.73 -9.39
CA LEU A 27 11.23 -1.15 -10.51
C LEU A 27 12.69 -0.91 -10.18
N SER A 28 13.01 -0.50 -8.93
CA SER A 28 14.39 -0.31 -8.48
C SER A 28 15.23 -1.59 -8.55
N ILE A 29 14.62 -2.75 -8.28
CA ILE A 29 15.28 -4.06 -8.38
C ILE A 29 15.58 -4.41 -9.85
N SER A 30 14.67 -4.04 -10.76
CA SER A 30 14.79 -4.34 -12.19
C SER A 30 15.47 -3.22 -13.01
N ALA A 31 15.97 -2.17 -12.35
CA ALA A 31 16.56 -1.02 -13.03
C ALA A 31 17.83 -1.42 -13.79
N THR A 32 18.01 -0.88 -15.00
CA THR A 32 19.14 -1.23 -15.88
C THR A 32 20.42 -0.45 -15.57
N ASN A 33 20.33 0.59 -14.73
CA ASN A 33 21.46 1.41 -14.32
C ASN A 33 21.17 2.11 -12.98
N ASP A 34 22.22 2.61 -12.35
CA ASP A 34 22.14 3.25 -11.04
C ASP A 34 21.30 4.53 -11.03
N ILE A 35 21.31 5.32 -12.11
CA ILE A 35 20.51 6.54 -12.18
C ILE A 35 19.02 6.20 -12.08
N MET A 36 18.56 5.22 -12.87
CA MET A 36 17.19 4.71 -12.79
C MET A 36 16.89 4.12 -11.42
N ARG A 37 17.80 3.31 -10.86
CA ARG A 37 17.64 2.74 -9.52
C ARG A 37 17.44 3.83 -8.48
N TYR A 38 18.29 4.87 -8.46
CA TYR A 38 18.17 5.98 -7.51
C TYR A 38 16.89 6.78 -7.69
N HIS A 39 16.41 6.97 -8.93
CA HIS A 39 15.11 7.59 -9.18
C HIS A 39 13.97 6.78 -8.55
N HIS A 40 13.97 5.46 -8.77
CA HIS A 40 12.96 4.57 -8.21
C HIS A 40 13.04 4.48 -6.68
N VAL A 41 14.24 4.37 -6.10
CA VAL A 41 14.41 4.42 -4.63
C VAL A 41 13.91 5.74 -4.08
N SER A 42 14.28 6.87 -4.68
CA SER A 42 13.81 8.21 -4.27
C SER A 42 12.29 8.33 -4.32
N ALA A 43 11.65 7.80 -5.37
CA ALA A 43 10.20 7.78 -5.50
C ALA A 43 9.55 6.86 -4.46
N CYS A 44 10.12 5.67 -4.21
CA CYS A 44 9.69 4.76 -3.15
C CYS A 44 9.69 5.45 -1.78
N LEU A 45 10.76 6.18 -1.44
CA LEU A 45 10.85 6.96 -0.20
C LEU A 45 9.73 8.01 -0.09
N LEU A 46 9.54 8.78 -1.17
CA LEU A 46 8.52 9.81 -1.26
C LEU A 46 7.12 9.23 -1.01
N PHE A 47 6.77 8.18 -1.76
CA PHE A 47 5.45 7.57 -1.71
C PHE A 47 5.18 6.83 -0.40
N GLY A 48 6.18 6.19 0.21
CA GLY A 48 6.01 5.57 1.51
C GLY A 48 5.65 6.58 2.60
N GLY A 49 6.29 7.75 2.58
CA GLY A 49 5.95 8.84 3.51
C GLY A 49 4.54 9.37 3.29
N CYS A 50 4.13 9.53 2.02
CA CYS A 50 2.77 9.90 1.68
C CYS A 50 1.74 8.85 2.12
N ALA A 51 2.05 7.56 1.95
CA ALA A 51 1.16 6.45 2.28
C ALA A 51 0.87 6.39 3.77
N ILE A 52 1.90 6.43 4.62
CA ILE A 52 1.72 6.38 6.07
C ILE A 52 1.03 7.64 6.60
N GLU A 53 1.37 8.80 6.05
CA GLU A 53 0.71 10.04 6.43
C GLU A 53 -0.78 10.02 6.05
N ALA A 54 -1.10 9.65 4.81
CA ALA A 54 -2.48 9.55 4.33
C ALA A 54 -3.27 8.54 5.18
N PHE A 55 -2.70 7.36 5.47
CA PHE A 55 -3.34 6.33 6.28
C PHE A 55 -3.70 6.84 7.66
N LEU A 56 -2.72 7.39 8.39
CA LEU A 56 -2.92 7.90 9.74
C LEU A 56 -3.87 9.10 9.75
N ASN A 57 -3.82 9.97 8.74
CA ASN A 57 -4.75 11.09 8.58
C ASN A 57 -6.19 10.62 8.41
N THR A 58 -6.44 9.65 7.53
CA THR A 58 -7.77 9.07 7.31
C THR A 58 -8.30 8.43 8.59
N ARG A 59 -7.48 7.65 9.29
CA ARG A 59 -7.89 7.00 10.55
C ARG A 59 -8.16 8.00 11.66
N MET A 60 -7.29 8.99 11.85
CA MET A 60 -7.49 10.03 12.85
C MET A 60 -8.70 10.92 12.53
N ARG A 61 -8.95 11.19 11.24
CA ARG A 61 -10.17 11.89 10.81
C ARG A 61 -11.42 11.15 11.31
N ASN A 62 -11.52 9.85 11.06
CA ASN A 62 -12.67 9.04 11.49
C ASN A 62 -12.87 9.13 13.02
N VAL A 63 -11.80 9.05 13.81
CA VAL A 63 -11.85 9.20 15.27
C VAL A 63 -12.38 10.58 15.67
N LEU A 64 -11.85 11.65 15.07
CA LEU A 64 -12.25 13.02 15.39
C LEU A 64 -13.70 13.33 14.95
N GLU A 65 -14.16 12.74 13.85
CA GLU A 65 -15.55 12.84 13.39
C GLU A 65 -16.50 12.13 14.37
N GLN A 66 -16.12 10.94 14.86
CA GLN A 66 -16.87 10.23 15.91
C GLN A 66 -16.89 10.99 17.26
N GLU A 67 -15.83 11.74 17.57
CA GLU A 67 -15.78 12.68 18.70
C GLU A 67 -16.62 13.96 18.49
N GLY A 68 -17.26 14.12 17.33
CA GLY A 68 -18.07 15.29 17.01
C GLY A 68 -17.27 16.58 16.76
N LYS A 69 -15.99 16.47 16.35
CA LYS A 69 -15.17 17.65 16.02
C LYS A 69 -15.66 18.28 14.70
N LEU A 70 -15.58 19.61 14.63
CA LEU A 70 -15.87 20.37 13.42
C LEU A 70 -14.78 20.19 12.36
N GLU A 71 -15.15 20.21 11.07
CA GLU A 71 -14.22 20.02 9.93
C GLU A 71 -12.97 20.92 10.02
N GLN A 72 -13.14 22.20 10.38
CA GLN A 72 -11.99 23.11 10.51
C GLN A 72 -10.99 22.65 11.58
N SER A 73 -11.47 22.08 12.68
CA SER A 73 -10.62 21.54 13.75
C SER A 73 -9.94 20.25 13.31
N ILE A 74 -10.65 19.39 12.57
CA ILE A 74 -10.11 18.14 12.03
C ILE A 74 -8.99 18.47 11.05
N SER A 75 -9.27 19.34 10.07
CA SER A 75 -8.32 19.80 9.07
C SER A 75 -7.07 20.42 9.70
N ASN A 76 -7.23 21.31 10.68
CA ASN A 76 -6.10 21.90 11.40
C ASN A 76 -5.26 20.84 12.14
N LYS A 77 -5.91 19.89 12.83
CA LYS A 77 -5.21 18.84 13.57
C LYS A 77 -4.40 17.95 12.62
N ILE A 78 -4.98 17.58 11.49
CA ILE A 78 -4.35 16.74 10.47
C ILE A 78 -3.17 17.44 9.80
N ARG A 79 -3.36 18.72 9.44
CA ARG A 79 -2.36 19.50 8.69
C ARG A 79 -1.14 19.89 9.53
N TYR A 80 -1.35 20.28 10.79
CA TYR A 80 -0.29 20.90 11.60
C TYR A 80 0.40 19.94 12.56
N THR A 81 -0.06 18.69 12.69
CA THR A 81 0.68 17.67 13.44
C THR A 81 1.82 17.15 12.57
N ALA A 82 3.05 17.11 13.09
CA ALA A 82 4.21 16.60 12.36
C ALA A 82 4.10 15.09 12.14
N LEU A 83 4.58 14.57 11.00
CA LEU A 83 4.46 13.15 10.66
C LEU A 83 5.07 12.21 11.71
N ARG A 84 6.22 12.59 12.30
CA ARG A 84 6.83 11.86 13.44
C ARG A 84 5.84 11.69 14.59
N GLU A 85 5.18 12.78 14.99
CA GLU A 85 4.18 12.74 16.05
C GLU A 85 2.96 11.88 15.66
N LYS A 86 2.57 11.89 14.38
CA LYS A 86 1.48 11.01 13.89
C LYS A 86 1.85 9.55 14.10
N ILE A 87 3.04 9.15 13.66
CA ILE A 87 3.52 7.75 13.74
C ILE A 87 3.61 7.29 15.20
N GLU A 88 4.21 8.11 16.07
CA GLU A 88 4.47 7.73 17.46
C GLU A 88 3.21 7.75 18.34
N LYS A 89 2.27 8.67 18.10
CA LYS A 89 1.14 8.91 19.04
C LYS A 89 -0.23 8.51 18.51
N TRP A 90 -0.47 8.60 17.21
CA TRP A 90 -1.81 8.39 16.67
C TRP A 90 -2.27 6.94 16.67
N PRO A 91 -1.44 5.91 16.41
CA PRO A 91 -1.86 4.51 16.48
C PRO A 91 -2.58 4.17 17.79
N ARG A 92 -2.01 4.64 18.91
CA ARG A 92 -2.59 4.43 20.25
C ARG A 92 -3.91 5.15 20.42
N ARG A 93 -4.05 6.35 19.88
CA ARG A 93 -5.32 7.09 19.90
C ARG A 93 -6.38 6.48 18.99
N ILE A 94 -5.98 5.87 17.88
CA ILE A 94 -6.89 5.30 16.88
C ILE A 94 -7.45 3.94 17.34
N SER A 95 -6.61 3.12 17.95
CA SER A 95 -6.84 1.67 18.02
C SER A 95 -6.30 1.00 19.29
N ASP A 96 -5.85 1.80 20.27
CA ASP A 96 -5.01 1.38 21.40
C ASP A 96 -3.72 0.61 21.02
N ALA A 97 -3.49 0.37 19.72
CA ALA A 97 -2.31 -0.30 19.19
C ALA A 97 -1.08 0.59 19.24
N VAL A 98 0.08 -0.05 19.27
CA VAL A 98 1.39 0.60 19.21
C VAL A 98 2.16 -0.01 18.05
N ILE A 99 2.69 0.82 17.16
CA ILE A 99 3.65 0.38 16.15
C ILE A 99 4.94 0.00 16.89
N ASP A 100 5.56 -1.14 16.55
CA ASP A 100 6.82 -1.53 17.20
C ASP A 100 7.87 -0.42 17.08
N GLU A 101 8.68 -0.26 18.12
CA GLU A 101 9.74 0.74 18.16
C GLU A 101 10.69 0.57 16.96
N GLY A 102 11.10 -0.67 16.65
CA GLY A 102 11.94 -0.95 15.48
C GLY A 102 11.30 -0.56 14.14
N ASP A 103 9.98 -0.76 13.98
CA ASP A 103 9.27 -0.33 12.77
C ASP A 103 9.16 1.20 12.70
N CYS A 104 8.89 1.86 13.83
CA CYS A 104 8.91 3.32 13.92
C CYS A 104 10.27 3.88 13.53
N GLU A 105 11.36 3.32 14.07
CA GLU A 105 12.73 3.75 13.76
C GLU A 105 13.04 3.61 12.28
N VAL A 106 12.73 2.47 11.67
CA VAL A 106 12.92 2.25 10.22
C VAL A 106 12.14 3.28 9.42
N ILE A 107 10.86 3.48 9.72
CA ILE A 107 10.03 4.45 9.00
C ILE A 107 10.61 5.86 9.14
N LEU A 108 10.99 6.28 10.35
CA LEU A 108 11.51 7.61 10.62
C LEU A 108 12.88 7.84 9.96
N GLN A 109 13.77 6.85 9.95
CA GLN A 109 15.04 6.92 9.21
C GLN A 109 14.81 7.14 7.71
N PHE A 110 13.87 6.41 7.13
CA PHE A 110 13.52 6.56 5.71
C PHE A 110 12.85 7.90 5.41
N LEU A 111 12.10 8.48 6.36
CA LEU A 111 11.55 9.83 6.24
C LEU A 111 12.64 10.93 6.29
N GLU A 112 13.67 10.77 7.11
CA GLU A 112 14.81 11.69 7.10
C GLU A 112 15.58 11.59 5.78
N LEU A 113 15.82 10.39 5.27
CA LEU A 113 16.44 10.18 3.96
C LEU A 113 15.61 10.80 2.83
N ARG A 114 14.28 10.62 2.87
CA ARG A 114 13.32 11.26 1.95
C ARG A 114 13.44 12.78 1.99
N ASN A 115 13.60 13.38 3.16
CA ASN A 115 13.78 14.83 3.27
C ASN A 115 15.10 15.31 2.64
N GLU A 116 16.18 14.52 2.71
CA GLU A 116 17.43 14.85 2.01
C GLU A 116 17.30 14.67 0.48
N VAL A 117 16.48 13.73 0.01
CA VAL A 117 16.15 13.58 -1.41
C VAL A 117 15.36 14.78 -1.94
N THR A 118 14.31 15.22 -1.21
CA THR A 118 13.43 16.32 -1.64
C THR A 118 13.99 17.71 -1.38
N HIS A 119 14.76 17.87 -0.31
CA HIS A 119 15.34 19.12 0.15
C HIS A 119 16.83 18.94 0.40
N ARG A 120 17.61 18.77 -0.69
CA ARG A 120 19.06 18.55 -0.61
C ARG A 120 19.75 19.67 0.16
N LYS A 121 20.24 19.36 1.37
CA LYS A 121 21.01 20.30 2.20
C LYS A 121 22.52 20.09 2.06
N ARG A 122 22.94 18.87 1.75
CA ARG A 122 24.35 18.50 1.62
C ARG A 122 24.91 18.92 0.27
N ARG A 123 26.20 19.31 0.28
CA ARG A 123 26.95 19.68 -0.93
C ARG A 123 27.73 18.50 -1.53
N ASP A 124 27.87 17.41 -0.79
CA ASP A 124 28.58 16.22 -1.23
C ASP A 124 27.62 15.17 -1.81
N HIS A 125 28.17 14.24 -2.60
CA HIS A 125 27.41 13.14 -3.20
C HIS A 125 27.11 12.00 -2.19
N SER A 126 27.23 12.26 -0.88
CA SER A 126 27.05 11.26 0.19
C SER A 126 25.65 10.65 0.21
N LEU A 127 24.64 11.37 -0.27
CA LEU A 127 23.26 10.90 -0.41
C LEU A 127 23.17 9.58 -1.21
N TYR A 128 23.94 9.43 -2.29
CA TYR A 128 23.85 8.22 -3.12
C TYR A 128 24.35 6.99 -2.39
N LYS A 129 25.33 7.14 -1.49
CA LYS A 129 25.78 6.06 -0.61
C LYS A 129 24.67 5.65 0.37
N GLU A 130 23.95 6.62 0.93
CA GLU A 130 22.80 6.32 1.80
C GLU A 130 21.65 5.66 1.02
N LEU A 131 21.44 6.04 -0.25
CA LEU A 131 20.49 5.38 -1.13
C LEU A 131 20.94 3.98 -1.57
N ASP A 132 22.25 3.71 -1.65
CA ASP A 132 22.80 2.37 -1.88
C ASP A 132 22.52 1.44 -0.71
N ASP A 133 22.71 1.97 0.51
CA ASP A 133 22.49 1.25 1.75
C ASP A 133 20.98 1.19 2.13
N ALA A 134 20.12 1.93 1.44
CA ALA A 134 18.68 1.99 1.71
C ALA A 134 17.99 0.67 1.33
N GLY A 135 17.81 -0.21 2.30
CA GLY A 135 17.00 -1.42 2.18
C GLY A 135 15.50 -1.11 2.06
N THR A 136 15.03 -0.66 0.89
CA THR A 136 13.62 -0.29 0.64
C THR A 136 12.61 -1.42 0.95
N ALA A 137 13.04 -2.68 0.87
CA ALA A 137 12.23 -3.82 1.33
C ALA A 137 11.92 -3.75 2.84
N ALA A 138 12.91 -3.41 3.68
CA ALA A 138 12.71 -3.27 5.12
C ALA A 138 11.75 -2.12 5.45
N TYR A 139 11.79 -1.04 4.65
CA TYR A 139 10.86 0.07 4.79
C TYR A 139 9.42 -0.31 4.42
N ILE A 140 9.24 -1.01 3.29
CA ILE A 140 7.92 -1.55 2.91
C ILE A 140 7.37 -2.44 4.02
N ASP A 141 8.20 -3.37 4.50
CA ASP A 141 7.81 -4.30 5.56
C ASP A 141 7.41 -3.56 6.85
N ALA A 142 8.15 -2.52 7.24
CA ALA A 142 7.81 -1.70 8.41
C ALA A 142 6.47 -0.95 8.20
N VAL A 143 6.23 -0.38 7.02
CA VAL A 143 4.96 0.29 6.69
C VAL A 143 3.80 -0.70 6.67
N GLN A 144 3.98 -1.90 6.10
CA GLN A 144 2.98 -2.97 6.11
C GLN A 144 2.60 -3.36 7.54
N ARG A 145 3.59 -3.63 8.39
CA ARG A 145 3.36 -3.99 9.80
C ARG A 145 2.68 -2.85 10.56
N ALA A 146 3.08 -1.61 10.32
CA ALA A 146 2.42 -0.44 10.91
C ALA A 146 0.94 -0.35 10.52
N PHE A 147 0.60 -0.57 9.24
CA PHE A 147 -0.80 -0.57 8.79
C PHE A 147 -1.57 -1.69 9.48
N VAL A 148 -1.07 -2.93 9.40
CA VAL A 148 -1.74 -4.11 9.93
C VAL A 148 -1.99 -4.00 11.43
N ARG A 149 -1.04 -3.45 12.21
CA ARG A 149 -1.25 -3.21 13.65
C ARG A 149 -2.42 -2.27 13.93
N VAL A 150 -2.56 -1.20 13.14
CA VAL A 150 -3.66 -0.25 13.31
C VAL A 150 -4.99 -0.88 12.87
N PHE A 151 -5.02 -1.63 11.75
CA PHE A 151 -6.20 -2.38 11.33
C PHE A 151 -6.65 -3.38 12.40
N ASP A 152 -5.70 -4.15 12.94
CA ASP A 152 -6.02 -5.18 13.93
C ASP A 152 -6.47 -4.57 15.26
N GLY A 153 -5.89 -3.44 15.68
CA GLY A 153 -6.32 -2.73 16.89
C GLY A 153 -7.74 -2.15 16.81
N VAL A 154 -8.25 -1.88 15.60
CA VAL A 154 -9.68 -1.54 15.40
C VAL A 154 -10.54 -2.74 15.01
N ASN A 155 -10.01 -3.96 15.13
CA ASN A 155 -10.69 -5.22 14.81
C ASN A 155 -11.18 -5.31 13.36
N GLU A 156 -10.41 -4.73 12.42
CA GLU A 156 -10.69 -4.76 10.97
C GLU A 156 -9.71 -5.69 10.24
N CYS A 157 -10.18 -6.26 9.12
CA CYS A 157 -9.29 -6.92 8.17
C CYS A 157 -8.49 -5.89 7.37
N PHE A 158 -7.21 -6.17 7.14
CA PHE A 158 -6.40 -5.32 6.29
C PHE A 158 -6.73 -5.58 4.80
N PRO A 159 -6.68 -4.57 3.93
CA PRO A 159 -6.97 -4.74 2.51
C PRO A 159 -5.83 -5.48 1.77
N TYR A 160 -6.19 -6.28 0.77
CA TYR A 160 -5.26 -7.12 0.01
C TYR A 160 -4.08 -6.35 -0.61
N TRP A 161 -4.30 -5.08 -0.99
CA TRP A 161 -3.27 -4.27 -1.65
C TRP A 161 -2.08 -3.98 -0.75
N ILE A 162 -2.20 -4.12 0.57
CA ILE A 162 -1.06 -4.05 1.50
C ILE A 162 -0.02 -5.12 1.17
N LEU A 163 -0.41 -6.24 0.57
CA LEU A 163 0.53 -7.28 0.12
C LEU A 163 1.33 -6.86 -1.14
N GLY A 164 1.00 -5.75 -1.79
CA GLY A 164 1.62 -5.28 -3.03
C GLY A 164 0.88 -5.71 -4.31
N TRP A 165 -0.32 -6.26 -4.19
CA TRP A 165 -1.17 -6.62 -5.33
C TRP A 165 -2.05 -5.45 -5.78
N ASN A 166 -2.34 -5.40 -7.07
CA ASN A 166 -3.28 -4.48 -7.71
C ASN A 166 -4.18 -5.23 -8.70
N PHE A 167 -5.33 -4.69 -9.08
CA PHE A 167 -6.07 -5.21 -10.24
C PHE A 167 -5.73 -4.37 -11.48
N VAL A 168 -5.61 -5.00 -12.64
CA VAL A 168 -5.37 -4.34 -13.94
C VAL A 168 -6.41 -4.78 -14.97
N GLY A 169 -6.63 -4.00 -16.03
CA GLY A 169 -7.57 -4.36 -17.11
C GLY A 169 -9.01 -3.90 -16.89
N MET A 170 -9.26 -3.05 -15.89
CA MET A 170 -10.59 -2.48 -15.65
C MET A 170 -11.00 -1.61 -16.84
N ASN A 171 -12.24 -1.76 -17.31
CA ASN A 171 -12.75 -1.09 -18.52
C ASN A 171 -11.94 -1.36 -19.81
N ASN A 172 -11.24 -2.50 -19.89
CA ASN A 172 -10.29 -2.84 -20.97
C ASN A 172 -9.05 -1.94 -21.01
N ASP A 173 -8.63 -1.45 -19.86
CA ASP A 173 -7.39 -0.68 -19.72
C ASP A 173 -6.34 -1.47 -18.93
N ASP A 174 -5.50 -2.20 -19.67
CA ASP A 174 -4.43 -3.04 -19.10
C ASP A 174 -3.19 -2.23 -18.66
N ALA A 175 -3.15 -0.93 -18.97
CA ALA A 175 -2.06 -0.03 -18.63
C ALA A 175 -2.20 0.59 -17.23
N TYR A 176 -3.37 0.45 -16.59
CA TYR A 176 -3.71 1.18 -15.39
C TYR A 176 -4.25 0.27 -14.27
N PRO A 177 -3.74 0.42 -13.03
CA PRO A 177 -4.24 -0.33 -11.89
C PRO A 177 -5.60 0.20 -11.43
N SER A 178 -6.33 -0.63 -10.69
CA SER A 178 -7.64 -0.34 -10.12
C SER A 178 -7.76 -0.91 -8.72
N LEU A 179 -8.38 -0.13 -7.84
CA LEU A 179 -8.73 -0.55 -6.48
C LEU A 179 -10.04 -1.33 -6.50
N LEU A 180 -9.99 -2.61 -6.14
CA LEU A 180 -11.18 -3.43 -5.84
C LEU A 180 -11.20 -3.79 -4.35
N ASN A 181 -12.09 -4.69 -3.93
CA ASN A 181 -12.24 -5.10 -2.53
C ASN A 181 -11.67 -6.51 -2.27
N ASN A 182 -11.63 -6.92 -1.00
CA ASN A 182 -11.11 -8.23 -0.58
C ASN A 182 -11.94 -9.43 -1.09
N GLY A 183 -13.24 -9.25 -1.36
CA GLY A 183 -14.06 -10.28 -2.03
C GLY A 183 -13.50 -10.65 -3.40
N GLN A 184 -13.15 -9.63 -4.18
CA GLN A 184 -12.62 -9.79 -5.53
C GLN A 184 -11.22 -10.42 -5.48
N PHE A 185 -10.42 -10.06 -4.46
CA PHE A 185 -9.15 -10.70 -4.17
C PHE A 185 -9.30 -12.21 -3.89
N LYS A 186 -10.27 -12.61 -3.05
CA LYS A 186 -10.54 -14.03 -2.76
C LYS A 186 -10.90 -14.82 -4.02
N HIS A 187 -11.75 -14.26 -4.89
CA HIS A 187 -12.04 -14.88 -6.19
C HIS A 187 -10.80 -14.99 -7.08
N ALA A 188 -9.93 -13.97 -7.09
CA ALA A 188 -8.69 -14.01 -7.86
C ALA A 188 -7.74 -15.10 -7.35
N LEU A 189 -7.58 -15.24 -6.04
CA LEU A 189 -6.80 -16.33 -5.44
C LEU A 189 -7.35 -17.70 -5.86
N GLN A 190 -8.66 -17.90 -5.81
CA GLN A 190 -9.27 -19.16 -6.23
C GLN A 190 -9.01 -19.45 -7.73
N ASN A 191 -9.07 -18.45 -8.60
CA ASN A 191 -8.77 -18.63 -10.03
C ASN A 191 -7.30 -18.95 -10.30
N MET A 192 -6.39 -18.52 -9.42
CA MET A 192 -4.98 -18.90 -9.45
C MET A 192 -4.73 -20.32 -8.90
N GLY A 193 -5.77 -21.04 -8.49
CA GLY A 193 -5.71 -22.42 -8.03
C GLY A 193 -5.47 -22.58 -6.53
N PHE A 194 -5.61 -21.51 -5.74
CA PHE A 194 -5.54 -21.60 -4.29
C PHE A 194 -6.89 -22.06 -3.71
N ASP A 195 -6.83 -22.79 -2.60
CA ASP A 195 -8.02 -23.23 -1.87
C ASP A 195 -8.56 -22.06 -1.03
N VAL A 196 -9.47 -21.29 -1.63
CA VAL A 196 -10.14 -20.14 -1.01
C VAL A 196 -11.64 -20.26 -1.26
N PRO A 197 -12.50 -20.24 -0.22
CA PRO A 197 -13.94 -20.45 -0.36
C PRO A 197 -14.68 -19.19 -0.87
N ALA A 198 -14.23 -18.63 -2.00
CA ALA A 198 -14.63 -17.30 -2.46
C ALA A 198 -16.13 -17.15 -2.82
N TRP A 199 -16.81 -18.24 -3.21
CA TRP A 199 -18.22 -18.22 -3.62
C TRP A 199 -19.21 -18.36 -2.48
N GLU A 200 -18.75 -18.84 -1.32
CA GLU A 200 -19.60 -19.10 -0.16
C GLU A 200 -19.49 -17.93 0.82
N TYR A 201 -20.50 -17.08 0.87
CA TYR A 201 -20.44 -15.80 1.60
C TYR A 201 -19.88 -15.93 3.03
N TYR A 202 -20.45 -16.83 3.84
CA TYR A 202 -20.00 -17.01 5.24
C TYR A 202 -18.60 -17.60 5.34
N ALA A 203 -18.27 -18.62 4.53
CA ALA A 203 -16.94 -19.22 4.54
C ALA A 203 -15.87 -18.24 4.01
N ALA A 204 -16.21 -17.38 3.05
CA ALA A 204 -15.35 -16.33 2.54
C ALA A 204 -15.09 -15.25 3.59
N GLU A 205 -16.09 -14.91 4.42
CA GLU A 205 -15.95 -13.97 5.54
C GLU A 205 -15.08 -14.57 6.64
N GLU A 206 -15.31 -15.82 7.04
CA GLU A 206 -14.49 -16.53 8.01
C GLU A 206 -13.04 -16.69 7.55
N TRP A 207 -12.83 -17.00 6.27
CA TRP A 207 -11.50 -17.05 5.67
C TRP A 207 -10.82 -15.67 5.72
N GLU A 208 -11.53 -14.59 5.40
CA GLU A 208 -10.97 -13.23 5.45
C GLU A 208 -10.57 -12.84 6.87
N LEU A 209 -11.43 -13.11 7.86
CA LEU A 209 -11.12 -12.87 9.27
C LEU A 209 -9.90 -13.67 9.75
N SER A 210 -9.73 -14.90 9.26
CA SER A 210 -8.65 -15.80 9.68
C SER A 210 -7.31 -15.48 9.01
N ASN A 211 -7.32 -14.95 7.78
CA ASN A 211 -6.11 -14.79 6.96
C ASN A 211 -5.71 -13.32 6.76
N MET A 212 -6.64 -12.38 6.85
CA MET A 212 -6.42 -10.95 6.56
C MET A 212 -6.42 -10.09 7.84
N ARG A 213 -6.08 -10.70 8.98
CA ARG A 213 -5.96 -10.02 10.28
C ARG A 213 -4.63 -10.31 10.96
N GLY A 214 -4.15 -9.30 11.68
CA GLY A 214 -2.92 -9.40 12.46
C GLY A 214 -1.67 -9.66 11.60
N LEU A 215 -0.52 -9.67 12.27
CA LEU A 215 0.77 -9.88 11.62
C LEU A 215 0.96 -11.32 11.13
N ASP A 216 0.32 -12.29 11.78
CA ASP A 216 0.34 -13.68 11.36
C ASP A 216 -0.36 -13.86 10.02
N GLY A 217 -1.53 -13.23 9.83
CA GLY A 217 -2.25 -13.21 8.56
C GLY A 217 -1.42 -12.55 7.45
N LEU A 218 -0.79 -11.40 7.73
CA LEU A 218 0.14 -10.75 6.79
C LEU A 218 1.27 -11.70 6.37
N THR A 219 1.89 -12.40 7.33
CA THR A 219 3.01 -13.30 7.10
C THR A 219 2.59 -14.53 6.31
N SER A 220 1.50 -15.19 6.70
CA SER A 220 0.96 -16.35 6.00
C SER A 220 0.56 -15.99 4.57
N LEU A 221 -0.15 -14.88 4.34
CA LEU A 221 -0.51 -14.46 2.98
C LEU A 221 0.72 -14.16 2.11
N LYS A 222 1.78 -13.55 2.66
CA LYS A 222 3.03 -13.34 1.90
C LYS A 222 3.69 -14.66 1.53
N GLN A 223 3.77 -15.60 2.45
CA GLN A 223 4.50 -16.87 2.26
C GLN A 223 3.71 -17.89 1.43
N GLU A 224 2.42 -18.06 1.70
CA GLU A 224 1.61 -19.13 1.13
C GLU A 224 0.94 -18.72 -0.19
N TYR A 225 0.61 -17.44 -0.35
CA TYR A 225 -0.13 -16.95 -1.51
C TYR A 225 0.77 -16.07 -2.39
N TYR A 226 1.29 -14.95 -1.86
CA TYR A 226 2.06 -14.00 -2.67
C TYR A 226 3.30 -14.65 -3.31
N ALA A 227 4.11 -15.37 -2.54
CA ALA A 227 5.34 -15.99 -3.04
C ALA A 227 5.10 -17.10 -4.09
N ARG A 228 3.95 -17.78 -4.02
CA ARG A 228 3.62 -18.93 -4.89
C ARG A 228 2.76 -18.56 -6.09
N ALA A 229 2.08 -17.41 -6.05
CA ALA A 229 1.21 -16.96 -7.12
C ALA A 229 2.01 -16.49 -8.35
N PRO A 230 1.45 -16.63 -9.56
CA PRO A 230 2.01 -16.00 -10.77
C PRO A 230 2.06 -14.47 -10.62
N ASP A 231 2.80 -13.80 -11.50
CA ASP A 231 2.88 -12.32 -11.52
C ASP A 231 1.53 -11.67 -11.83
N ILE A 232 0.68 -12.35 -12.59
CA ILE A 232 -0.67 -11.93 -12.96
C ILE A 232 -1.62 -13.13 -12.95
N GLU A 233 -2.86 -12.90 -12.52
CA GLU A 233 -3.95 -13.85 -12.59
C GLU A 233 -4.14 -14.33 -14.06
N PRO A 234 -4.34 -15.63 -14.31
CA PRO A 234 -4.62 -16.13 -15.65
C PRO A 234 -5.90 -15.54 -16.25
N VAL A 235 -5.93 -15.40 -17.58
CA VAL A 235 -7.14 -14.95 -18.28
C VAL A 235 -8.28 -15.96 -18.11
N LYS A 236 -9.43 -15.49 -17.66
CA LYS A 236 -10.65 -16.31 -17.51
C LYS A 236 -11.29 -16.52 -18.87
N LYS A 237 -11.38 -17.77 -19.34
CA LYS A 237 -12.02 -18.09 -20.62
C LYS A 237 -13.47 -17.59 -20.73
N TRP A 238 -14.20 -17.58 -19.62
CA TRP A 238 -15.60 -17.15 -19.54
C TRP A 238 -15.77 -15.63 -19.34
N ALA A 239 -14.71 -14.92 -18.94
CA ALA A 239 -14.70 -13.47 -18.77
C ALA A 239 -13.32 -12.90 -19.15
N PRO A 240 -12.97 -12.89 -20.45
CA PRO A 240 -11.62 -12.53 -20.90
C PRO A 240 -11.26 -11.06 -20.66
N ARG A 241 -12.27 -10.21 -20.37
CA ARG A 241 -12.13 -8.77 -20.08
C ARG A 241 -12.27 -8.44 -18.59
N ALA A 242 -12.34 -9.45 -17.72
CA ALA A 242 -12.40 -9.21 -16.29
C ALA A 242 -11.06 -8.64 -15.80
N PRO A 243 -11.06 -7.70 -14.84
CA PRO A 243 -9.83 -7.27 -14.19
C PRO A 243 -9.09 -8.46 -13.59
N ARG A 244 -7.77 -8.39 -13.65
CA ARG A 244 -6.87 -9.46 -13.18
C ARG A 244 -5.99 -8.97 -12.06
N LEU A 245 -5.84 -9.78 -11.03
CA LEU A 245 -4.93 -9.48 -9.93
C LEU A 245 -3.48 -9.57 -10.43
N CYS A 246 -2.66 -8.56 -10.16
CA CYS A 246 -1.28 -8.42 -10.64
C CYS A 246 -0.36 -7.87 -9.55
N LYS A 247 0.88 -8.37 -9.49
CA LYS A 247 1.93 -7.86 -8.58
C LYS A 247 2.52 -6.51 -9.04
N ARG A 248 2.07 -6.00 -10.18
CA ARG A 248 2.53 -4.77 -10.83
C ARG A 248 1.34 -3.87 -11.15
N TRP A 249 1.64 -2.64 -11.55
CA TRP A 249 0.64 -1.66 -11.98
C TRP A 249 0.06 -1.92 -13.37
N TRP A 250 0.66 -2.80 -14.16
CA TRP A 250 0.24 -3.10 -15.53
C TRP A 250 0.57 -4.55 -15.88
N ASP A 251 -0.10 -5.07 -16.91
CA ASP A 251 0.29 -6.33 -17.51
C ASP A 251 1.59 -6.16 -18.30
N SER A 252 2.66 -6.86 -17.88
CA SER A 252 3.96 -6.78 -18.55
C SER A 252 3.94 -7.36 -19.97
N GLU A 253 3.01 -8.28 -20.28
CA GLU A 253 2.84 -8.81 -21.64
C GLU A 253 2.23 -7.76 -22.57
N PHE A 254 1.33 -6.91 -22.05
CA PHE A 254 0.74 -5.80 -22.80
C PHE A 254 1.81 -4.78 -23.25
N ILE A 255 2.72 -4.38 -22.35
CA ILE A 255 3.81 -3.44 -22.69
C ILE A 255 4.75 -4.02 -23.75
N ARG A 256 5.00 -5.33 -23.75
CA ARG A 256 5.87 -5.97 -24.75
C ARG A 256 5.23 -6.09 -26.13
N ALA A 257 3.90 -6.08 -26.19
CA ALA A 257 3.13 -6.18 -27.43
C ALA A 257 2.78 -4.82 -28.06
N SER A 258 3.08 -3.72 -27.35
CA SER A 258 2.85 -2.32 -27.76
C SER A 258 4.10 -1.70 -28.36
#